data_AF-A0A422PDD9-F1
#
_entry.id   AF-A0A422PDD9-F1
#
_cell.length_a   1.000
_cell.length_b   1.000
_cell.length_c   1.000
_cell.angle_alpha   90.00
_cell.angle_beta   90.00
_cell.angle_gamma   90.00
#
_symmetry.space_group_name_H-M   'P 1'
#
loop_
_entity.id
_entity.type
_entity.pdbx_description
1 polymer ?
#
loop_
_entity_poly.entity_id
_entity_poly.type
_entity_poly.pdbx_seq_one_letter_code
_entity_poly.pdbx_strand_id
1 'polypeptide(L)'
;MRRQFLKGLMMAAPAASVLAAPTRGIFTVWGSIPLEDWATKESWLKRITNLSKYRSFEFSHVPEVEAPPGLKLSAVELYLLSCVEDDTKRLLNISWTYDFDSFWTDRVNSHDLLYKALYQRQFPIYRFFLGDCSSNEAGRKYIEKKLNYLKAVLHWAAMTERRYTAIMKARFVVQREVWNALERERYLMGCVEIVESFKTKVPAEFAAKAIGELETELGTVRHWVWDCPNAKRTYKQLA
;
A
#
# COMPACT_ATOMS: atom_id res chain seq x y z
N MET A 1 18.02 -42.43 -34.39
CA MET A 1 19.04 -42.78 -33.36
C MET A 1 19.39 -41.48 -32.64
N ARG A 2 18.87 -41.23 -31.44
CA ARG A 2 19.47 -41.54 -30.12
C ARG A 2 20.80 -40.82 -29.82
N ARG A 3 20.73 -39.99 -28.78
CA ARG A 3 21.69 -39.76 -27.67
C ARG A 3 22.79 -38.70 -27.91
N GLN A 4 22.68 -37.57 -27.20
CA GLN A 4 23.26 -37.26 -25.88
C GLN A 4 24.65 -36.62 -26.02
N PHE A 5 24.76 -35.32 -25.69
CA PHE A 5 25.91 -34.79 -24.97
C PHE A 5 25.45 -33.63 -24.06
N LEU A 6 24.96 -34.02 -22.88
CA LEU A 6 25.02 -33.20 -21.67
C LEU A 6 26.47 -33.23 -21.18
N LYS A 7 27.09 -32.07 -21.01
CA LYS A 7 27.95 -31.70 -19.86
C LYS A 7 28.65 -30.37 -20.12
N GLY A 8 28.33 -29.38 -19.30
CA GLY A 8 28.96 -28.07 -19.30
C GLY A 8 28.36 -27.21 -18.19
N LEU A 9 28.40 -27.73 -16.97
CA LEU A 9 28.04 -27.02 -15.75
C LEU A 9 29.05 -25.87 -15.56
N MET A 10 28.63 -24.63 -15.76
CA MET A 10 29.35 -23.45 -15.33
C MET A 10 28.38 -22.59 -14.52
N MET A 11 28.50 -22.74 -13.20
CA MET A 11 27.90 -21.87 -12.22
C MET A 11 28.43 -20.45 -12.43
N ALA A 12 27.61 -19.57 -12.99
CA ALA A 12 27.81 -18.13 -12.91
C ALA A 12 26.84 -17.59 -11.86
N ALA A 13 27.31 -17.52 -10.61
CA ALA A 13 26.67 -16.70 -9.59
C ALA A 13 26.94 -15.23 -9.93
N PRO A 14 25.93 -14.37 -10.13
CA PRO A 14 26.16 -12.94 -10.00
C PRO A 14 26.03 -12.59 -8.53
N ALA A 15 27.14 -12.12 -7.96
CA ALA A 15 27.14 -11.35 -6.73
C ALA A 15 26.17 -10.16 -6.91
N ALA A 16 25.04 -10.19 -6.21
CA ALA A 16 24.12 -9.07 -6.15
C ALA A 16 24.49 -8.21 -4.93
N SER A 17 25.21 -7.15 -5.24
CA SER A 17 25.48 -5.99 -4.41
C SER A 17 24.22 -5.39 -3.78
N VAL A 18 24.38 -4.99 -2.54
CA VAL A 18 23.48 -4.18 -1.73
C VAL A 18 23.32 -2.78 -2.34
N LEU A 19 22.11 -2.20 -2.20
CA LEU A 19 21.67 -0.81 -2.47
C LEU A 19 21.38 -0.40 -3.93
N ALA A 20 20.12 -0.62 -4.33
CA ALA A 20 19.29 0.38 -4.99
C ALA A 20 17.84 -0.15 -4.96
N ALA A 21 16.97 0.44 -4.15
CA ALA A 21 15.54 0.18 -4.25
C ALA A 21 15.10 0.58 -5.68
N PRO A 22 14.68 -0.36 -6.55
CA PRO A 22 14.26 0.01 -7.87
C PRO A 22 12.84 0.58 -7.73
N THR A 23 12.68 1.86 -8.03
CA THR A 23 11.42 2.40 -8.55
C THR A 23 11.11 1.69 -9.87
N ARG A 24 10.58 0.47 -9.80
CA ARG A 24 10.17 -0.32 -10.97
C ARG A 24 8.70 -0.62 -10.84
N GLY A 25 7.96 -0.29 -11.91
CA GLY A 25 6.57 -0.70 -12.07
C GLY A 25 6.45 -2.19 -11.75
N ILE A 26 5.59 -2.50 -10.78
CA ILE A 26 5.32 -3.87 -10.37
C ILE A 26 4.37 -4.41 -11.43
N PHE A 27 4.93 -5.05 -12.46
CA PHE A 27 4.15 -5.85 -13.39
C PHE A 27 3.95 -7.22 -12.73
N THR A 28 2.75 -7.51 -12.24
CA THR A 28 2.41 -8.90 -11.88
C THR A 28 2.37 -9.71 -13.17
N VAL A 29 3.28 -10.65 -13.34
CA VAL A 29 3.19 -11.64 -14.42
C VAL A 29 2.17 -12.68 -13.99
N TRP A 30 1.07 -12.78 -14.72
CA TRP A 30 0.04 -13.77 -14.49
C TRP A 30 0.41 -15.05 -15.23
N GLY A 31 0.99 -16.03 -14.51
CA GLY A 31 1.21 -17.38 -15.03
C GLY A 31 0.06 -18.29 -14.62
N SER A 32 -0.74 -18.78 -15.56
CA SER A 32 -1.70 -19.85 -15.28
C SER A 32 -1.04 -21.21 -15.42
N ILE A 33 -0.92 -21.97 -14.34
CA ILE A 33 -0.42 -23.35 -14.38
C ILE A 33 -1.63 -24.29 -14.39
N PRO A 34 -1.77 -25.15 -15.43
CA PRO A 34 -2.80 -26.17 -15.43
C PRO A 34 -2.48 -27.26 -14.40
N LEU A 35 -3.41 -27.56 -13.49
CA LEU A 35 -3.30 -28.73 -12.59
C LEU A 35 -3.71 -30.00 -13.38
N GLU A 36 -2.72 -30.78 -13.83
CA GLU A 36 -2.88 -31.75 -14.94
C GLU A 36 -3.70 -33.03 -14.62
N ASP A 37 -3.71 -33.52 -13.38
CA ASP A 37 -4.19 -34.89 -13.08
C ASP A 37 -5.71 -35.08 -13.12
N TRP A 38 -6.48 -34.01 -12.87
CA TRP A 38 -7.94 -34.05 -12.89
C TRP A 38 -8.51 -33.49 -14.19
N ALA A 39 -7.71 -32.66 -14.89
CA ALA A 39 -8.06 -32.04 -16.15
C ALA A 39 -8.27 -33.05 -17.28
N THR A 40 -7.74 -34.26 -17.17
CA THR A 40 -7.97 -35.36 -18.11
C THR A 40 -9.31 -36.07 -17.91
N LYS A 41 -9.96 -35.94 -16.74
CA LYS A 41 -11.12 -36.75 -16.33
C LYS A 41 -12.49 -36.07 -16.49
N GLU A 42 -12.57 -34.74 -16.52
CA GLU A 42 -13.84 -34.00 -16.65
C GLU A 42 -14.17 -33.59 -18.10
N SER A 43 -15.43 -33.28 -18.41
CA SER A 43 -15.87 -32.85 -19.74
C SER A 43 -15.45 -31.41 -20.09
N TRP A 44 -15.25 -31.12 -21.37
CA TRP A 44 -14.78 -29.81 -21.87
C TRP A 44 -15.65 -28.61 -21.42
N LEU A 45 -16.97 -28.77 -21.39
CA LEU A 45 -17.87 -27.74 -20.88
C LEU A 45 -17.64 -27.45 -19.39
N LYS A 46 -17.46 -28.49 -18.57
CA LYS A 46 -17.11 -28.33 -17.15
C LYS A 46 -15.71 -27.73 -16.97
N ARG A 47 -14.77 -27.99 -17.91
CA ARG A 47 -13.42 -27.41 -17.93
C ARG A 47 -13.44 -25.88 -18.02
N ILE A 48 -14.26 -25.35 -18.92
CA ILE A 48 -14.32 -23.91 -19.20
C ILE A 48 -15.13 -23.17 -18.13
N THR A 49 -16.14 -23.79 -17.55
CA THR A 49 -16.99 -23.14 -16.53
C THR A 49 -16.41 -23.19 -15.11
N ASN A 50 -15.38 -24.00 -14.85
CA ASN A 50 -14.72 -24.13 -13.52
C ASN A 50 -13.24 -23.68 -13.53
N LEU A 51 -12.89 -22.67 -14.33
CA LEU A 51 -11.49 -22.20 -14.51
C LEU A 51 -10.76 -21.88 -13.18
N SER A 52 -11.49 -21.48 -12.14
CA SER A 52 -10.96 -21.22 -10.80
C SER A 52 -10.43 -22.46 -10.06
N LYS A 53 -10.85 -23.65 -10.47
CA LYS A 53 -10.29 -24.93 -10.00
C LYS A 53 -9.11 -25.39 -10.86
N TYR A 54 -9.04 -24.95 -12.14
CA TYR A 54 -8.09 -25.39 -13.17
C TYR A 54 -6.75 -24.68 -13.15
N ARG A 55 -6.72 -23.44 -12.66
CA ARG A 55 -5.55 -22.59 -12.73
C ARG A 55 -5.09 -22.26 -11.32
N SER A 56 -3.90 -22.75 -10.95
CA SER A 56 -3.11 -22.05 -9.94
C SER A 56 -2.42 -20.88 -10.63
N PHE A 57 -2.35 -19.76 -9.91
CA PHE A 57 -1.62 -18.58 -10.34
C PHE A 57 -0.31 -18.56 -9.59
N GLU A 58 0.80 -18.46 -10.32
CA GLU A 58 2.12 -18.26 -9.72
C GLU A 58 2.42 -16.76 -9.68
N PHE A 59 2.74 -16.25 -8.49
CA PHE A 59 2.96 -14.82 -8.26
C PHE A 59 4.42 -14.56 -7.91
N SER A 60 5.22 -14.16 -8.90
CA SER A 60 6.68 -14.06 -8.77
C SER A 60 7.17 -12.90 -7.88
N HIS A 61 6.27 -11.98 -7.48
CA HIS A 61 6.65 -10.69 -6.88
C HIS A 61 5.90 -10.33 -5.60
N VAL A 62 4.99 -11.17 -5.11
CA VAL A 62 4.21 -10.90 -3.89
C VAL A 62 4.57 -11.96 -2.85
N PRO A 63 5.01 -11.58 -1.64
CA PRO A 63 5.29 -12.55 -0.58
C PRO A 63 4.06 -13.43 -0.32
N GLU A 64 4.20 -14.75 -0.41
CA GLU A 64 3.07 -15.65 -0.17
C GLU A 64 2.62 -15.56 1.29
N VAL A 65 1.31 -15.39 1.50
CA VAL A 65 0.69 -15.38 2.83
C VAL A 65 -0.03 -16.71 3.02
N GLU A 66 0.29 -17.39 4.12
CA GLU A 66 -0.43 -18.61 4.48
C GLU A 66 -1.88 -18.30 4.87
N ALA A 67 -2.79 -19.19 4.51
CA ALA A 67 -4.17 -19.07 4.95
C ALA A 67 -4.24 -19.12 6.49
N PRO A 68 -5.03 -18.25 7.14
CA PRO A 68 -5.17 -18.30 8.59
C PRO A 68 -5.77 -19.64 9.03
N PRO A 69 -5.42 -20.12 10.23
CA PRO A 69 -5.84 -21.44 10.70
C PRO A 69 -7.37 -21.57 10.69
N GLY A 70 -7.86 -22.66 10.08
CA GLY A 70 -9.29 -22.95 9.95
C GLY A 70 -9.98 -22.31 8.74
N LEU A 71 -9.26 -21.55 7.90
CA LEU A 71 -9.83 -20.88 6.74
C LEU A 71 -9.22 -21.41 5.44
N LYS A 72 -10.08 -21.85 4.51
CA LYS A 72 -9.66 -22.31 3.19
C LYS A 72 -9.85 -21.18 2.18
N LEU A 73 -8.74 -20.67 1.66
CA LEU A 73 -8.72 -19.67 0.59
C LEU A 73 -8.26 -20.33 -0.71
N SER A 74 -8.89 -19.94 -1.82
CA SER A 74 -8.39 -20.25 -3.16
C SER A 74 -7.09 -19.49 -3.47
N ALA A 75 -6.35 -19.92 -4.49
CA ALA A 75 -5.12 -19.25 -4.91
C ALA A 75 -5.32 -17.75 -5.20
N VAL A 76 -6.48 -17.37 -5.76
CA VAL A 76 -6.80 -15.97 -6.09
C VAL A 76 -7.17 -15.16 -4.84
N GLU A 77 -7.83 -15.79 -3.87
CA GLU A 77 -8.08 -15.14 -2.57
C GLU A 77 -6.78 -14.98 -1.77
N LEU A 78 -5.87 -15.96 -1.81
CA LEU A 78 -4.54 -15.87 -1.21
C LEU A 78 -3.71 -14.76 -1.84
N TYR A 79 -3.78 -14.61 -3.16
CA TYR A 79 -3.14 -13.50 -3.87
C TYR A 79 -3.66 -12.13 -3.46
N LEU A 80 -4.99 -11.97 -3.40
CA LEU A 80 -5.58 -10.71 -2.95
C LEU A 80 -5.15 -10.41 -1.51
N LEU A 81 -5.19 -11.42 -0.64
CA LEU A 81 -4.75 -11.28 0.75
C LEU A 81 -3.27 -10.88 0.83
N SER A 82 -2.39 -11.56 0.10
CA SER A 82 -0.96 -11.28 0.12
C SER A 82 -0.64 -9.87 -0.39
N CYS A 83 -1.31 -9.43 -1.46
CA CYS A 83 -1.17 -8.07 -1.95
C CYS A 83 -1.65 -7.03 -0.94
N VAL A 84 -2.80 -7.27 -0.29
CA VAL A 84 -3.35 -6.35 0.72
C VAL A 84 -2.41 -6.25 1.91
N GLU A 85 -1.85 -7.36 2.39
CA GLU A 85 -0.92 -7.36 3.52
C GLU A 85 0.44 -6.75 3.17
N ASP A 86 1.00 -7.04 1.99
CA ASP A 86 2.24 -6.42 1.51
C ASP A 86 2.08 -4.90 1.39
N ASP A 87 1.01 -4.45 0.72
CA ASP A 87 0.78 -3.01 0.52
C ASP A 87 0.43 -2.29 1.81
N THR A 88 -0.24 -2.94 2.76
CA THR A 88 -0.44 -2.39 4.11
C THR A 88 0.90 -2.15 4.80
N LYS A 89 1.80 -3.15 4.80
CA LYS A 89 3.13 -3.03 5.41
C LYS A 89 3.96 -1.94 4.74
N ARG A 90 3.96 -1.91 3.39
CA ARG A 90 4.69 -0.90 2.63
C ARG A 90 4.16 0.50 2.92
N LEU A 91 2.85 0.68 2.91
CA LEU A 91 2.23 1.97 3.17
C LEU A 91 2.50 2.47 4.59
N LEU A 92 2.56 1.58 5.59
CA LEU A 92 2.96 1.92 6.96
C LEU A 92 4.46 2.26 7.10
N ASN A 93 5.31 1.76 6.19
CA ASN A 93 6.77 1.94 6.28
C ASN A 93 7.29 3.14 5.46
N ILE A 94 6.62 3.54 4.39
CA ILE A 94 6.97 4.79 3.69
C ILE A 94 6.60 6.00 4.53
N SER A 95 7.18 7.16 4.22
CA SER A 95 6.68 8.41 4.80
C SER A 95 5.35 8.81 4.18
N TRP A 96 4.44 9.27 5.02
CA TRP A 96 3.15 9.87 4.63
C TRP A 96 3.26 11.35 4.29
N THR A 97 4.45 11.94 4.43
CA THR A 97 4.72 13.34 4.07
C THR A 97 5.35 13.44 2.70
N TYR A 98 6.57 12.95 2.51
CA TYR A 98 7.35 13.17 1.28
C TYR A 98 7.23 12.05 0.23
N ASP A 99 7.05 10.80 0.65
CA ASP A 99 7.02 9.62 -0.23
C ASP A 99 5.59 9.20 -0.66
N PHE A 100 4.56 9.89 -0.16
CA PHE A 100 3.18 9.54 -0.46
C PHE A 100 2.76 10.03 -1.85
N ASP A 101 2.37 9.11 -2.73
CA ASP A 101 1.97 9.37 -4.11
C ASP A 101 0.54 8.87 -4.41
N SER A 102 -0.10 9.50 -5.38
CA SER A 102 -1.35 9.13 -6.04
C SER A 102 -1.42 7.66 -6.47
N PHE A 103 -0.28 7.05 -6.82
CA PHE A 103 -0.13 5.61 -7.10
C PHE A 103 -0.83 4.71 -6.07
N TRP A 104 -0.77 5.05 -4.78
CA TRP A 104 -1.39 4.26 -3.72
C TRP A 104 -2.91 4.21 -3.81
N THR A 105 -3.52 5.28 -4.32
CA THR A 105 -4.98 5.32 -4.52
C THR A 105 -5.39 4.33 -5.61
N ASP A 106 -4.71 4.34 -6.75
CA ASP A 106 -4.99 3.42 -7.86
C ASP A 106 -4.74 1.96 -7.46
N ARG A 107 -3.71 1.74 -6.66
CA ARG A 107 -3.36 0.41 -6.16
C ARG A 107 -4.41 -0.16 -5.21
N VAL A 108 -4.84 0.60 -4.21
CA VAL A 108 -5.91 0.17 -3.28
C VAL A 108 -7.24 0.00 -4.02
N ASN A 109 -7.54 0.86 -5.00
CA ASN A 109 -8.72 0.70 -5.86
C ASN A 109 -8.67 -0.59 -6.67
N SER A 110 -7.50 -0.99 -7.17
CA SER A 110 -7.32 -2.25 -7.90
C SER A 110 -7.63 -3.46 -7.01
N HIS A 111 -7.20 -3.43 -5.74
CA HIS A 111 -7.54 -4.47 -4.75
C HIS A 111 -9.04 -4.51 -4.45
N ASP A 112 -9.68 -3.35 -4.32
CA ASP A 112 -11.14 -3.26 -4.13
C ASP A 112 -11.91 -3.80 -5.33
N LEU A 113 -11.45 -3.53 -6.56
CA LEU A 113 -12.04 -4.07 -7.78
C LEU A 113 -11.89 -5.60 -7.84
N LEU A 114 -10.71 -6.14 -7.50
CA LEU A 114 -10.49 -7.59 -7.43
C LEU A 114 -11.38 -8.24 -6.36
N TYR A 115 -11.47 -7.65 -5.17
CA TYR A 115 -12.38 -8.10 -4.11
C TYR A 115 -13.84 -8.14 -4.60
N LYS A 116 -14.31 -7.07 -5.26
CA LYS A 116 -15.66 -7.01 -5.82
C LYS A 116 -15.86 -8.05 -6.92
N ALA A 117 -14.87 -8.29 -7.78
CA ALA A 117 -14.97 -9.30 -8.83
C ALA A 117 -15.09 -10.74 -8.27
N LEU A 118 -14.38 -11.03 -7.17
CA LEU A 118 -14.39 -12.36 -6.54
C LEU A 118 -15.67 -12.64 -5.74
N TYR A 119 -16.15 -11.65 -4.98
CA TYR A 119 -17.24 -11.86 -4.01
C TYR A 119 -18.57 -11.22 -4.39
N GLN A 120 -18.58 -10.20 -5.25
CA GLN A 120 -19.79 -9.48 -5.65
C GLN A 120 -20.15 -9.78 -7.11
N ARG A 121 -21.45 -9.78 -7.41
CA ARG A 121 -21.95 -10.05 -8.77
C ARG A 121 -21.82 -8.86 -9.74
N GLN A 122 -21.00 -7.87 -9.41
CA GLN A 122 -20.91 -6.61 -10.16
C GLN A 122 -20.10 -6.74 -11.47
N PHE A 123 -19.21 -7.74 -11.57
CA PHE A 123 -18.25 -7.87 -12.68
C PHE A 123 -18.24 -9.27 -13.30
N PRO A 124 -19.27 -9.65 -14.09
CA PRO A 124 -19.45 -11.03 -14.57
C PRO A 124 -18.32 -11.52 -15.48
N ILE A 125 -17.73 -10.65 -16.32
CA ILE A 125 -16.62 -11.00 -17.21
C ILE A 125 -15.36 -11.33 -16.40
N TYR A 126 -15.00 -10.49 -15.44
CA TYR A 126 -13.82 -10.72 -14.59
C TYR A 126 -13.96 -11.98 -13.73
N ARG A 127 -15.16 -12.22 -13.22
CA ARG A 127 -15.49 -13.43 -12.44
C ARG A 127 -15.31 -14.72 -13.24
N PHE A 128 -15.54 -14.69 -14.54
CA PHE A 128 -15.28 -15.84 -15.42
C PHE A 128 -13.79 -16.21 -15.46
N PHE A 129 -12.89 -15.22 -15.48
CA PHE A 129 -11.44 -15.44 -15.52
C PHE A 129 -10.81 -15.72 -14.16
N LEU A 130 -11.26 -14.99 -13.13
CA LEU A 130 -10.65 -14.99 -11.79
C LEU A 130 -11.31 -15.99 -10.83
N GLY A 131 -12.52 -16.45 -11.17
CA GLY A 131 -13.30 -17.35 -10.34
C GLY A 131 -14.38 -16.66 -9.52
N ASP A 132 -15.26 -17.50 -8.99
CA ASP A 132 -16.34 -17.11 -8.11
C ASP A 132 -16.09 -17.64 -6.70
N CYS A 133 -15.83 -16.72 -5.77
CA CYS A 133 -15.62 -17.02 -4.35
C CYS A 133 -16.79 -16.57 -3.47
N SER A 134 -17.93 -16.19 -4.08
CA SER A 134 -19.08 -15.61 -3.36
C SER A 134 -19.67 -16.52 -2.27
N SER A 135 -19.49 -17.84 -2.36
CA SER A 135 -19.92 -18.81 -1.34
C SER A 135 -19.00 -18.88 -0.12
N ASN A 136 -17.78 -18.33 -0.17
CA ASN A 136 -16.82 -18.36 0.93
C ASN A 136 -17.02 -17.15 1.87
N GLU A 137 -18.06 -17.18 2.69
CA GLU A 137 -18.37 -16.07 3.59
C GLU A 137 -17.28 -15.77 4.61
N ALA A 138 -16.62 -16.81 5.12
CA ALA A 138 -15.53 -16.67 6.08
C ALA A 138 -14.33 -15.95 5.45
N GLY A 139 -13.90 -16.40 4.25
CA GLY A 139 -12.86 -15.74 3.47
C GLY A 139 -13.21 -14.30 3.12
N ARG A 140 -14.45 -14.07 2.67
CA ARG A 140 -14.96 -12.72 2.36
C ARG A 140 -14.80 -11.77 3.54
N LYS A 141 -15.30 -12.14 4.72
CA LYS A 141 -15.24 -11.30 5.94
C LYS A 141 -13.80 -11.03 6.37
N TYR A 142 -12.93 -12.02 6.25
CA TYR A 142 -11.52 -11.88 6.63
C TYR A 142 -10.78 -10.90 5.70
N ILE A 143 -10.87 -11.12 4.39
CA ILE A 143 -10.23 -10.26 3.39
C ILE A 143 -10.83 -8.86 3.42
N GLU A 144 -12.15 -8.73 3.59
CA GLU A 144 -12.82 -7.44 3.74
C GLU A 144 -12.28 -6.65 4.94
N LYS A 145 -12.08 -7.31 6.09
CA LYS A 145 -11.47 -6.67 7.26
C LYS A 145 -10.08 -6.13 6.95
N LYS A 146 -9.23 -6.93 6.28
CA LYS A 146 -7.87 -6.54 5.89
C LYS A 146 -7.86 -5.41 4.87
N LEU A 147 -8.74 -5.47 3.88
CA LEU A 147 -8.90 -4.44 2.85
C LEU A 147 -9.41 -3.12 3.44
N ASN A 148 -10.37 -3.17 4.37
CA ASN A 148 -10.88 -2.00 5.07
C ASN A 148 -9.78 -1.34 5.92
N TYR A 149 -8.93 -2.15 6.54
CA TYR A 149 -7.75 -1.65 7.23
C TYR A 149 -6.79 -0.92 6.28
N LEU A 150 -6.43 -1.53 5.14
CA LEU A 150 -5.61 -0.88 4.11
C LEU A 150 -6.22 0.44 3.61
N LYS A 151 -7.53 0.48 3.38
CA LYS A 151 -8.25 1.71 3.00
C LYS A 151 -8.17 2.78 4.10
N ALA A 152 -8.26 2.39 5.37
CA ALA A 152 -8.10 3.32 6.49
C ALA A 152 -6.67 3.88 6.54
N VAL A 153 -5.65 3.02 6.36
CA VAL A 153 -4.24 3.43 6.28
C VAL A 153 -4.04 4.44 5.15
N LEU A 154 -4.56 4.15 3.94
CA LEU A 154 -4.51 5.07 2.80
C LEU A 154 -5.18 6.42 3.11
N HIS A 155 -6.36 6.39 3.73
CA HIS A 155 -7.07 7.61 4.09
C HIS A 155 -6.23 8.49 5.02
N TRP A 156 -5.66 7.92 6.08
CA TRP A 156 -4.86 8.68 7.04
C TRP A 156 -3.51 9.12 6.48
N ALA A 157 -2.89 8.32 5.61
CA ALA A 157 -1.71 8.73 4.86
C ALA A 157 -2.02 9.96 3.99
N ALA A 158 -3.10 9.93 3.19
CA ALA A 158 -3.51 11.05 2.36
C ALA A 158 -3.89 12.30 3.17
N MET A 159 -4.54 12.13 4.33
CA MET A 159 -4.87 13.25 5.20
C MET A 159 -3.63 13.86 5.84
N THR A 160 -2.62 13.05 6.15
CA THR A 160 -1.31 13.49 6.67
C THR A 160 -0.55 14.28 5.60
N GLU A 161 -0.46 13.74 4.38
CA GLU A 161 0.15 14.43 3.22
C GLU A 161 -0.47 15.81 3.01
N ARG A 162 -1.80 15.93 3.08
CA ARG A 162 -2.47 17.24 2.93
C ARG A 162 -2.06 18.25 3.99
N ARG A 163 -1.76 17.82 5.22
CA ARG A 163 -1.28 18.71 6.29
C ARG A 163 0.17 19.09 6.06
N TYR A 164 0.99 18.11 5.67
CA TYR A 164 2.36 18.35 5.25
C TYR A 164 2.44 19.37 4.11
N THR A 165 1.65 19.21 3.05
CA THR A 165 1.59 20.13 1.92
C THR A 165 1.18 21.55 2.36
N ALA A 166 0.28 21.70 3.34
CA ALA A 166 -0.05 23.00 3.90
C ALA A 166 1.14 23.65 4.64
N ILE A 167 1.85 22.86 5.46
CA ILE A 167 3.07 23.30 6.17
C ILE A 167 4.15 23.72 5.16
N MET A 168 4.37 22.94 4.10
CA MET A 168 5.37 23.25 3.09
C MET A 168 5.03 24.47 2.25
N LYS A 169 3.75 24.69 1.94
CA LYS A 169 3.29 25.94 1.31
C LYS A 169 3.55 27.15 2.21
N ALA A 170 3.22 27.07 3.49
CA ALA A 170 3.50 28.14 4.45
C ALA A 170 5.01 28.43 4.54
N ARG A 171 5.84 27.38 4.61
CA ARG A 171 7.30 27.51 4.58
C ARG A 171 7.78 28.22 3.31
N PHE A 172 7.31 27.80 2.15
CA PHE A 172 7.71 28.38 0.87
C PHE A 172 7.35 29.88 0.78
N VAL A 173 6.15 30.26 1.23
CA VAL A 173 5.70 31.66 1.29
C VAL A 173 6.57 32.47 2.26
N VAL A 174 6.80 31.96 3.47
CA VAL A 174 7.64 32.62 4.48
C VAL A 174 9.06 32.87 3.97
N GLN A 175 9.64 31.91 3.23
CA GLN A 175 11.00 32.03 2.69
C GLN A 175 11.17 33.13 1.64
N ARG A 176 10.11 33.44 0.88
CA ARG A 176 10.23 34.26 -0.35
C ARG A 176 9.55 35.62 -0.24
N GLU A 177 8.45 35.69 0.50
CA GLU A 177 7.52 36.82 0.44
C GLU A 177 7.42 37.55 1.78
N VAL A 178 7.73 36.89 2.90
CA VAL A 178 7.49 37.43 4.24
C VAL A 178 8.78 37.90 4.90
N TRP A 179 9.00 39.21 4.92
CA TRP A 179 10.16 39.85 5.56
C TRP A 179 9.90 40.29 7.01
N ASN A 180 8.63 40.42 7.41
CA ASN A 180 8.22 40.82 8.76
C ASN A 180 8.17 39.62 9.73
N ALA A 181 8.85 39.73 10.87
CA ALA A 181 8.90 38.69 11.89
C ALA A 181 7.53 38.35 12.50
N LEU A 182 6.67 39.36 12.76
CA LEU A 182 5.33 39.12 13.31
C LEU A 182 4.43 38.34 12.33
N GLU A 183 4.63 38.56 11.03
CA GLU A 183 3.88 37.86 10.00
C GLU A 183 4.37 36.42 9.85
N ARG A 184 5.70 36.18 9.88
CA ARG A 184 6.25 34.82 9.93
C ARG A 184 5.74 34.02 11.14
N GLU A 185 5.58 34.68 12.28
CA GLU A 185 5.01 34.07 13.49
C GLU A 185 3.55 33.63 13.28
N ARG A 186 2.74 34.40 12.54
CA ARG A 186 1.36 34.01 12.21
C ARG A 186 1.31 32.74 11.36
N TYR A 187 2.19 32.63 10.36
CA TYR A 187 2.29 31.42 9.54
C TYR A 187 2.69 30.20 10.40
N LEU A 188 3.65 30.36 11.31
CA LEU A 188 4.03 29.31 12.24
C LEU A 188 2.83 28.87 13.10
N MET A 189 2.11 29.81 13.71
CA MET A 189 0.95 29.50 14.54
C MET A 189 -0.13 28.76 13.75
N GLY A 190 -0.38 29.16 12.49
CA GLY A 190 -1.29 28.45 11.60
C GLY A 190 -0.85 27.01 11.31
N CYS A 191 0.44 26.78 11.08
CA CYS A 191 0.98 25.41 10.92
C CYS A 191 0.77 24.55 12.18
N VAL A 192 1.02 25.13 13.36
CA VAL A 192 0.81 24.43 14.65
C VAL A 192 -0.67 24.10 14.85
N GLU A 193 -1.56 25.05 14.61
CA GLU A 193 -3.01 24.84 14.73
C GLU A 193 -3.53 23.75 13.77
N ILE A 194 -2.98 23.68 12.56
CA ILE A 194 -3.30 22.62 11.60
C ILE A 194 -2.91 21.24 12.17
N VAL A 195 -1.75 21.12 12.80
CA VAL A 195 -1.30 19.84 13.40
C VAL A 195 -2.11 19.52 14.66
N GLU A 196 -2.33 20.46 15.56
CA GLU A 196 -3.13 20.26 16.76
C GLU A 196 -4.59 19.89 16.44
N SER A 197 -5.22 20.58 15.48
CA SER A 197 -6.57 20.21 15.03
C SER A 197 -6.61 18.84 14.35
N PHE A 198 -5.51 18.40 13.73
CA PHE A 198 -5.40 17.08 13.15
C PHE A 198 -5.20 15.99 14.21
N LYS A 199 -4.40 16.24 15.26
CA LYS A 199 -4.22 15.34 16.42
C LYS A 199 -5.55 14.88 17.01
N THR A 200 -6.53 15.78 17.13
CA THR A 200 -7.85 15.45 17.68
C THR A 200 -8.69 14.51 16.80
N LYS A 201 -8.34 14.36 15.52
CA LYS A 201 -9.11 13.58 14.53
C LYS A 201 -8.48 12.22 14.24
N VAL A 202 -7.16 12.11 14.36
CA VAL A 202 -6.42 10.89 14.00
C VAL A 202 -6.66 9.80 15.04
N PRO A 203 -7.06 8.58 14.63
CA PRO A 203 -7.16 7.43 15.53
C PRO A 203 -5.82 7.11 16.19
N ALA A 204 -5.85 6.67 17.44
CA ALA A 204 -4.64 6.38 18.23
C ALA A 204 -3.65 5.43 17.53
N GLU A 205 -4.15 4.47 16.75
CA GLU A 205 -3.34 3.54 15.97
C GLU A 205 -2.43 4.23 14.94
N PHE A 206 -2.90 5.30 14.30
CA PHE A 206 -2.15 6.01 13.27
C PHE A 206 -1.45 7.26 13.82
N ALA A 207 -1.81 7.68 15.04
CA ALA A 207 -1.34 8.93 15.63
C ALA A 207 0.18 8.99 15.73
N ALA A 208 0.83 7.93 16.23
CA ALA A 208 2.28 7.90 16.40
C ALA A 208 3.03 8.17 15.09
N LYS A 209 2.54 7.62 13.97
CA LYS A 209 3.13 7.83 12.65
C LYS A 209 2.75 9.18 12.06
N ALA A 210 1.44 9.44 11.91
CA ALA A 210 0.94 10.64 11.25
C ALA A 210 1.39 11.93 11.96
N ILE A 211 1.27 11.96 13.28
CA ILE A 211 1.61 13.15 14.08
C ILE A 211 3.12 13.26 14.24
N GLY A 212 3.82 12.16 14.50
CA GLY A 212 5.28 12.18 14.63
C GLY A 212 5.99 12.68 13.36
N GLU A 213 5.50 12.28 12.17
CA GLU A 213 6.02 12.81 10.91
C GLU A 213 5.71 14.31 10.74
N LEU A 214 4.49 14.76 11.06
CA LEU A 214 4.14 16.19 10.96
C LEU A 214 4.89 17.08 11.96
N GLU A 215 5.12 16.60 13.18
CA GLU A 215 5.91 17.31 14.20
C GLU A 215 7.37 17.46 13.79
N THR A 216 7.93 16.41 13.16
CA THR A 216 9.27 16.46 12.57
C THR A 216 9.34 17.58 11.52
N GLU A 217 8.33 17.66 10.64
CA GLU A 217 8.27 18.68 9.59
C GLU A 217 8.04 20.09 10.15
N LEU A 218 7.20 20.25 11.18
CA LEU A 218 7.07 21.51 11.92
C LEU A 218 8.42 21.94 12.52
N GLY A 219 9.22 21.00 13.03
CA GLY A 219 10.57 21.25 13.51
C GLY A 219 11.48 21.89 12.45
N THR A 220 11.32 21.52 11.17
CA THR A 220 12.09 22.13 10.07
C THR A 220 11.72 23.58 9.80
N VAL A 221 10.47 23.97 10.07
CA VAL A 221 9.99 25.36 9.92
C VAL A 221 10.68 26.28 10.94
N ARG A 222 11.12 25.74 12.08
CA ARG A 222 11.74 26.50 13.19
C ARG A 222 12.92 27.36 12.75
N HIS A 223 13.72 26.87 11.80
CA HIS A 223 14.89 27.60 11.30
C HIS A 223 14.51 28.95 10.64
N TRP A 224 13.30 29.04 10.06
CA TRP A 224 12.84 30.20 9.30
C TRP A 224 12.12 31.25 10.16
N VAL A 225 11.87 30.93 11.42
CA VAL A 225 11.15 31.75 12.41
C VAL A 225 12.01 31.95 13.67
N TRP A 226 13.33 31.79 13.56
CA TRP A 226 14.27 31.86 14.69
C TRP A 226 14.30 33.24 15.37
N ASP A 227 14.00 34.27 14.60
CA ASP A 227 13.95 35.68 15.00
C ASP A 227 12.60 36.08 15.60
N CYS A 228 11.61 35.18 15.56
CA CYS A 228 10.28 35.42 16.11
C CYS A 228 10.27 35.20 17.63
N PRO A 229 9.86 36.21 18.42
CA PRO A 229 9.99 36.19 19.88
C PRO A 229 9.18 35.08 20.57
N ASN A 230 8.00 34.71 20.04
CA ASN A 230 7.19 33.64 20.65
C ASN A 230 7.42 32.26 20.05
N ALA A 231 8.06 32.13 18.88
CA ALA A 231 8.31 30.84 18.25
C ALA A 231 9.08 29.88 19.18
N LYS A 232 10.04 30.40 19.96
CA LYS A 232 10.80 29.62 20.95
C LYS A 232 9.93 29.04 22.07
N ARG A 233 8.77 29.65 22.39
CA ARG A 233 7.81 29.13 23.38
C ARG A 233 6.92 28.06 22.76
N THR A 234 6.41 28.30 21.54
CA THR A 234 5.53 27.37 20.83
C THR A 234 6.21 26.02 20.56
N TYR A 235 7.48 26.01 20.16
CA TYR A 235 8.23 24.76 19.95
C TYR A 235 8.59 24.01 21.25
N LYS A 236 8.65 24.69 22.40
CA LYS A 236 8.84 24.01 23.70
C LYS A 236 7.57 23.29 24.16
N GLN A 237 6.41 23.63 23.61
CA GLN A 237 5.14 22.97 23.90
C GLN A 237 4.87 21.76 22.99
N LEU A 238 5.63 21.64 21.89
CA LEU A 238 5.55 20.54 20.92
C LEU A 238 6.58 19.43 21.19
N ALA A 239 7.50 19.62 22.15
CA ALA A 239 8.57 18.70 22.52
C ALA A 239 8.21 17.89 23.76
#